data_AF-A0A653LN67-F1
#
_entry.id   AF-A0A653LN67-F1
#
_cell.length_a   1.000
_cell.length_b   1.000
_cell.length_c   1.000
_cell.angle_alpha   90.00
_cell.angle_beta   90.00
_cell.angle_gamma   90.00
#
_symmetry.space_group_name_H-M   'P 1'
#
loop_
_entity.id
_entity.type
_entity.pdbx_description
1 polymer ?
#
loop_
_entity_poly.entity_id
_entity_poly.type
_entity_poly.pdbx_seq_one_letter_code
_entity_poly.pdbx_strand_id
1 'polypeptide(L)'
;MFLWRAVDDEGEVLDVVVQRGRDTDTALKLLWGLLRNQPIEAEKIVTDGLASYQAALSPLGLRHLHSLGRLRENNRAENSHLPIRRREQQ
;
A
#
# COMPACT_ATOMS: atom_id res chain seq x y z
N MET A 1 -12.31 3.15 10.52
CA MET A 1 -10.84 3.17 10.63
C MET A 1 -10.32 2.14 9.65
N PHE A 2 -9.37 2.52 8.81
CA PHE A 2 -8.83 1.73 7.71
C PHE A 2 -7.37 1.42 7.98
N LEU A 3 -7.02 0.15 7.89
CA LEU A 3 -5.64 -0.31 7.87
C LEU A 3 -5.16 -0.26 6.42
N TRP A 4 -4.06 0.44 6.20
CA TRP A 4 -3.34 0.45 4.94
C TRP A 4 -2.03 -0.27 5.12
N ARG A 5 -1.62 -1.00 4.10
CA ARG A 5 -0.42 -1.80 4.14
C ARG A 5 0.27 -1.79 2.80
N ALA A 6 1.58 -1.64 2.84
CA ALA A 6 2.45 -1.89 1.71
C ALA A 6 3.14 -3.24 1.91
N VAL A 7 3.17 -4.04 0.85
CA VAL A 7 3.93 -5.28 0.77
C VAL A 7 4.77 -5.29 -0.48
N ASP A 8 5.92 -5.97 -0.43
CA ASP A 8 6.70 -6.24 -1.64
C ASP A 8 6.14 -7.42 -2.44
N ASP A 9 6.87 -7.84 -3.46
CA ASP A 9 6.51 -8.93 -4.34
C ASP A 9 6.77 -10.32 -3.73
N GLU A 10 7.48 -10.43 -2.61
CA GLU A 10 7.63 -11.64 -1.81
C GLU A 10 6.53 -11.76 -0.74
N GLY A 11 5.84 -10.65 -0.45
CA GLY A 11 4.78 -10.56 0.54
C GLY A 11 5.27 -10.10 1.91
N GLU A 12 6.51 -9.61 2.01
CA GLU A 12 7.00 -8.95 3.22
C GLU A 12 6.29 -7.62 3.41
N VAL A 13 6.03 -7.26 4.67
CA VAL A 13 5.33 -6.02 5.00
C VAL A 13 6.34 -4.89 5.11
N LEU A 14 6.25 -3.92 4.19
CA LEU A 14 7.15 -2.77 4.14
C LEU A 14 6.69 -1.61 5.03
N ASP A 15 5.37 -1.39 5.13
CA ASP A 15 4.80 -0.35 5.98
C ASP A 15 3.32 -0.64 6.33
N VAL A 16 2.87 -0.10 7.46
CA VAL A 16 1.50 -0.22 7.95
C VAL A 16 1.05 1.10 8.58
N VAL A 17 -0.05 1.66 8.09
CA VAL A 17 -0.65 2.87 8.68
C VAL A 17 -2.14 2.68 8.93
N VAL A 18 -2.61 3.23 10.04
CA VAL A 18 -4.03 3.21 10.42
C VAL A 18 -4.59 4.61 10.30
N GLN A 19 -5.61 4.79 9.44
CA GLN A 19 -6.19 6.10 9.18
C GLN A 19 -7.71 6.08 9.23
N ARG A 20 -8.35 7.22 9.48
CA ARG A 20 -9.81 7.28 9.63
C ARG A 20 -10.56 7.18 8.30
N GLY A 21 -9.96 7.65 7.21
CA GLY A 21 -10.55 7.72 5.88
C GLY A 21 -9.75 7.01 4.80
N ARG A 22 -10.29 7.06 3.57
CA ARG A 22 -9.60 6.64 2.34
C ARG A 22 -9.59 7.75 1.29
N ASP A 23 -8.93 8.85 1.64
CA ASP A 23 -8.76 10.01 0.76
C ASP A 23 -7.35 10.11 0.18
N THR A 24 -7.15 11.09 -0.70
CA THR A 24 -5.87 11.34 -1.37
C THR A 24 -4.77 11.75 -0.41
N ASP A 25 -5.07 12.54 0.63
CA ASP A 25 -4.09 12.99 1.63
C ASP A 25 -3.55 11.80 2.44
N THR A 26 -4.46 10.92 2.85
CA THR A 26 -4.19 9.65 3.50
C THR A 26 -3.25 8.78 2.66
N ALA A 27 -3.59 8.59 1.37
CA ALA A 27 -2.79 7.79 0.44
C ALA A 27 -1.40 8.41 0.19
N LEU A 28 -1.32 9.74 0.08
CA LEU A 28 -0.06 10.46 -0.11
C LEU A 28 0.87 10.28 1.07
N LYS A 29 0.37 10.41 2.31
CA LYS A 29 1.17 10.20 3.53
C LYS A 29 1.74 8.79 3.60
N LEU A 30 0.94 7.79 3.25
CA LEU A 30 1.39 6.40 3.18
C LEU A 30 2.50 6.23 2.14
N LEU A 31 2.26 6.66 0.90
CA LEU A 31 3.21 6.50 -0.20
C LEU A 31 4.52 7.24 0.10
N TRP A 32 4.44 8.46 0.61
CA TRP A 32 5.62 9.25 0.97
C TRP A 32 6.41 8.62 2.11
N GLY A 33 5.74 8.12 3.15
CA GLY A 33 6.38 7.41 4.25
C GLY A 33 7.09 6.14 3.77
N LEU A 34 6.40 5.31 2.99
CA LEU A 34 6.95 4.10 2.39
C LEU A 34 8.20 4.39 1.56
N LEU A 35 8.10 5.29 0.58
CA LEU A 35 9.19 5.58 -0.36
C LEU A 35 10.41 6.20 0.32
N ARG A 36 10.22 6.95 1.40
CA ARG A 36 11.32 7.53 2.16
C ARG A 36 12.04 6.51 3.03
N ASN A 37 11.32 5.50 3.52
CA ASN A 37 11.84 4.52 4.48
C ASN A 37 12.39 3.25 3.81
N GLN A 38 12.04 3.00 2.55
CA GLN A 38 12.49 1.83 1.81
C GLN A 38 13.65 2.20 0.88
N PRO A 39 14.83 1.54 0.97
CA PRO A 39 15.98 1.82 0.11
C PRO A 39 15.84 1.15 -1.26
N ILE A 40 14.65 1.21 -1.87
CA ILE A 40 14.29 0.48 -3.09
C ILE A 40 13.61 1.45 -4.05
N GLU A 41 14.06 1.44 -5.31
CA GLU A 41 13.37 2.11 -6.40
C GLU A 41 12.21 1.23 -6.88
N ALA A 42 10.97 1.71 -6.73
CA ALA A 42 9.81 0.94 -7.13
C ALA A 42 9.71 0.87 -8.66
N GLU A 43 9.67 -0.33 -9.23
CA GLU A 43 9.43 -0.52 -10.67
C GLU A 43 7.93 -0.53 -11.02
N LYS A 44 7.08 -0.90 -10.05
CA LYS A 44 5.63 -1.00 -10.21
C LYS A 44 4.93 -0.75 -8.87
N ILE A 45 3.88 0.06 -8.87
CA ILE A 45 3.02 0.29 -7.71
C ILE A 45 1.64 -0.25 -8.02
N VAL A 46 1.22 -1.28 -7.27
CA VAL A 46 -0.07 -1.95 -7.47
C VAL A 46 -1.01 -1.59 -6.33
N THR A 47 -2.22 -1.11 -6.66
CA THR A 47 -3.23 -0.72 -5.66
C THR A 47 -4.63 -1.21 -6.04
N ASP A 48 -5.59 -1.11 -5.11
CA ASP A 48 -7.00 -1.52 -5.28
C ASP A 48 -7.81 -0.72 -6.31
N GLY A 49 -7.16 0.18 -7.04
CA GLY A 49 -7.73 0.96 -8.12
C GLY A 49 -8.56 2.17 -7.69
N LEU A 50 -8.55 2.53 -6.40
CA LEU A 50 -9.15 3.78 -5.95
C LEU A 50 -8.42 4.99 -6.56
N ALA A 51 -9.21 5.98 -6.99
CA ALA A 51 -8.70 7.21 -7.60
C ALA A 51 -7.79 8.03 -6.66
N SER A 52 -7.92 7.85 -5.35
CA SER A 52 -7.07 8.49 -4.33
C SER A 52 -5.60 8.13 -4.50
N TYR A 53 -5.27 6.89 -4.88
CA TYR A 53 -3.88 6.49 -5.15
C TYR A 53 -3.32 7.19 -6.39
N GLN A 54 -4.10 7.24 -7.47
CA GLN A 54 -3.64 7.90 -8.69
C GLN A 54 -3.41 9.40 -8.46
N ALA A 55 -4.30 10.04 -7.69
CA ALA A 55 -4.16 11.44 -7.30
C ALA A 55 -2.93 11.67 -6.39
N ALA A 56 -2.64 10.74 -5.47
CA ALA A 56 -1.48 10.81 -4.58
C ALA A 56 -0.14 10.53 -5.27
N LEU A 57 -0.12 9.68 -6.30
CA LEU A 57 1.10 9.37 -7.07
C LEU A 57 1.48 10.48 -8.04
N SER A 58 0.53 11.32 -8.45
CA SER A 58 0.78 12.44 -9.37
C SER A 58 1.80 13.47 -8.84
N PRO A 59 1.67 14.04 -7.62
CA PRO A 59 2.66 14.97 -7.08
C PRO A 59 4.01 14.32 -6.77
N LEU A 60 4.06 12.98 -6.65
CA LEU A 60 5.31 12.23 -6.47
C LEU A 60 6.02 11.91 -7.80
N GLY A 61 5.39 12.21 -8.96
CA GLY A 61 5.94 11.85 -10.27
C GLY A 61 5.84 10.36 -10.61
N LEU A 62 5.21 9.55 -9.77
CA LEU A 62 5.20 8.07 -9.86
C LEU A 62 3.92 7.51 -10.50
N ARG A 63 3.05 8.37 -11.03
CA ARG A 63 1.81 7.94 -11.70
C ARG A 63 2.07 6.95 -12.84
N HIS A 64 3.21 7.03 -13.51
CA HIS A 64 3.60 6.15 -14.60
C HIS A 64 3.91 4.71 -14.15
N LEU A 65 4.20 4.50 -12.86
CA LEU A 65 4.43 3.19 -12.26
C LEU A 65 3.13 2.55 -11.74
N HIS A 66 2.03 3.30 -11.73
CA HIS A 66 0.77 2.84 -11.16
C HIS A 66 0.10 1.81 -12.05
N SER A 67 -0.23 0.66 -11.46
CA SER A 67 -1.06 -0.36 -12.05
C SER A 67 -2.28 -0.62 -11.16
N LEU A 68 -3.45 -0.71 -11.79
CA LEU A 68 -4.66 -1.19 -11.12
C LEU A 68 -4.44 -2.68 -10.79
N GLY A 69 -4.41 -3.02 -9.51
CA GLY A 69 -4.24 -4.38 -9.06
C GLY A 69 -5.43 -5.24 -9.45
N ARG A 70 -5.16 -6.41 -10.03
CA ARG A 70 -6.14 -7.49 -10.14
C ARG A 70 -6.35 -8.11 -8.76
N LEU A 71 -7.47 -8.82 -8.57
CA LEU A 71 -7.80 -9.50 -7.32
C LEU A 71 -6.59 -10.20 -6.66
N ARG A 72 -5.76 -10.91 -7.43
CA ARG A 72 -4.60 -11.64 -6.90
C ARG A 72 -3.51 -10.76 -6.26
N GLU A 73 -3.22 -9.60 -6.82
CA GLU A 73 -2.15 -8.72 -6.34
C GLU A 73 -2.60 -8.03 -5.03
N ASN A 74 -3.86 -7.58 -4.98
CA ASN A 74 -4.44 -7.02 -3.76
C ASN A 74 -4.62 -8.10 -2.68
N ASN A 75 -4.99 -9.32 -3.08
CA ASN A 75 -5.09 -10.46 -2.16
C ASN A 75 -3.75 -10.75 -1.46
N ARG A 76 -2.59 -10.43 -2.05
CA ARG A 76 -1.29 -10.60 -1.36
C ARG A 76 -1.17 -9.61 -0.21
N ALA A 77 -1.47 -8.34 -0.45
CA ALA A 77 -1.50 -7.32 0.59
C ALA A 77 -2.52 -7.69 1.69
N GLU A 78 -3.69 -8.20 1.32
CA GLU A 78 -4.72 -8.67 2.25
C GLU A 78 -4.31 -9.94 3.02
N ASN A 79 -3.68 -10.93 2.37
CA ASN A 79 -3.28 -12.19 3.00
C ASN A 79 -2.06 -12.06 3.90
N SER A 80 -1.24 -11.01 3.73
CA SER A 80 -0.16 -10.68 4.67
C SER A 80 -0.65 -10.44 6.12
N HIS A 81 -1.96 -10.35 6.33
CA HIS A 81 -2.58 -10.20 7.66
C HIS A 81 -2.70 -11.53 8.43
N LEU A 82 -2.64 -12.68 7.76
CA LEU A 82 -2.82 -13.99 8.38
C LEU A 82 -1.81 -14.30 9.52
N PRO A 83 -0.52 -13.92 9.42
CA PRO A 83 0.42 -14.11 10.52
C PRO A 83 0.06 -13.28 11.77
N ILE A 84 -0.50 -12.08 11.60
CA ILE A 84 -0.87 -11.19 12.70
C ILE A 84 -2.14 -11.70 13.40
N ARG A 85 -3.13 -12.20 12.66
CA ARG A 85 -4.36 -12.77 13.27
C ARG A 85 -4.10 -13.99 14.16
N ARG A 86 -3.09 -14.82 13.86
CA ARG A 86 -2.71 -15.93 14.74
C ARG A 86 -2.14 -15.47 16.09
N ARG A 87 -1.62 -14.25 16.16
CA ARG A 87 -1.02 -13.67 17.37
C ARG A 87 -2.03 -12.95 18.26
N GLU A 88 -3.22 -12.63 17.74
CA GLU A 88 -4.33 -12.02 18.50
C GLU A 88 -5.30 -13.05 19.09
N GLN A 89 -5.10 -14.35 18.83
CA GLN A 89 -5.90 -15.45 19.39
C GLN A 89 -5.18 -16.25 20.49
N GLN A 90 -4.06 -15.73 21.04
CA GLN A 90 -3.38 -16.29 22.21
C GLN A 90 -3.44 -15.32 23.39
#